data_AF-A0A915ZVU4-F1
#
_entry.id   AF-A0A915ZVU4-F1
#
_cell.length_a   1.000
_cell.length_b   1.000
_cell.length_c   1.000
_cell.angle_alpha   90.00
_cell.angle_beta   90.00
_cell.angle_gamma   90.00
#
_symmetry.space_group_name_H-M   'P 1'
#
loop_
_entity.id
_entity.type
_entity.pdbx_description
1 polymer ?
#
loop_
_entity_poly.entity_id
_entity_poly.type
_entity_poly.pdbx_seq_one_letter_code
_entity_poly.pdbx_strand_id
1 'polypeptide(L)'
;MEGADIETAIRDIRGTSVAHLEPNRTKDQNKRAKNTLPDISENQENQNIIWNSTYEFPLESGWALKSKQKYGKKGGGKRISKRVWKLLEEYFLEGDVDKSKRFTATTMLENLRNKVEERELDEEEIPKLQTIQGWISRYSAQHRQKMAEMFLFKLAWNQPFPQTKVVRNIHQNIDKVEIR
;
A
#
# COMPACT_ATOMS: atom_id res chain seq x y z
N MET A 1 35.57 13.59 -18.09
CA MET A 1 35.56 12.58 -17.03
C MET A 1 35.31 11.22 -17.67
N GLU A 2 36.38 10.45 -17.86
CA GLU A 2 36.30 9.05 -18.27
C GLU A 2 35.77 8.20 -17.11
N GLY A 3 35.05 7.12 -17.40
CA GLY A 3 34.31 6.30 -16.41
C GLY A 3 35.13 5.62 -15.31
N ALA A 4 36.45 5.84 -15.26
CA ALA A 4 37.35 5.35 -14.21
C ALA A 4 36.98 5.88 -12.80
N ASP A 5 36.41 7.09 -12.72
CA ASP A 5 36.04 7.71 -11.45
C ASP A 5 34.85 6.99 -10.77
N ILE A 6 33.97 6.36 -11.55
CA ILE A 6 32.76 5.70 -11.02
C ILE A 6 33.11 4.35 -10.39
N GLU A 7 33.95 3.56 -11.05
CA GLU A 7 34.43 2.27 -10.52
C GLU A 7 35.17 2.46 -9.19
N THR A 8 35.96 3.53 -9.10
CA THR A 8 36.67 3.90 -7.87
C THR A 8 35.71 4.31 -6.76
N ALA A 9 34.66 5.07 -7.08
CA ALA A 9 33.69 5.57 -6.11
C ALA A 9 32.81 4.47 -5.46
N ILE A 10 32.61 3.33 -6.14
CA ILE A 10 31.71 2.26 -5.66
C ILE A 10 32.46 1.05 -5.08
N ARG A 11 33.80 1.02 -5.16
CA ARG A 11 34.65 -0.12 -4.78
C ARG A 11 34.47 -0.55 -3.32
N ASP A 12 34.13 0.37 -2.43
CA ASP A 12 34.06 0.13 -0.98
C ASP A 12 32.63 -0.12 -0.46
N ILE A 13 31.63 -0.13 -1.34
CA ILE A 13 30.24 -0.47 -1.00
C ILE A 13 30.11 -2.00 -0.89
N ARG A 14 30.64 -2.57 0.21
CA ARG A 14 30.55 -4.01 0.50
C ARG A 14 29.12 -4.42 0.86
N GLY A 15 28.56 -5.39 0.15
CA GLY A 15 27.33 -6.09 0.55
C GLY A 15 26.25 -6.24 -0.53
N THR A 16 26.39 -5.57 -1.67
CA THR A 16 25.56 -5.78 -2.86
C THR A 16 26.43 -6.34 -3.97
N SER A 17 26.18 -7.58 -4.40
CA SER A 17 26.86 -8.15 -5.56
C SER A 17 26.47 -7.33 -6.80
N VAL A 18 27.45 -6.61 -7.35
CA VAL A 18 27.28 -5.86 -8.60
C VAL A 18 27.22 -6.89 -9.73
N ALA A 19 26.05 -7.03 -10.36
CA ALA A 19 25.93 -7.83 -11.57
C ALA A 19 26.87 -7.27 -12.65
N HIS A 20 27.54 -8.16 -13.38
CA HIS A 20 28.44 -7.80 -14.47
C HIS A 20 27.65 -7.12 -15.59
N LEU A 21 27.62 -5.78 -15.56
CA LEU A 21 27.00 -4.95 -16.58
C LEU A 21 28.08 -4.61 -17.60
N GLU A 22 28.04 -5.22 -18.78
CA GLU A 22 28.82 -4.76 -19.92
C GLU A 22 28.13 -3.54 -20.54
N PRO A 23 28.72 -2.34 -20.47
CA PRO A 23 28.15 -1.18 -21.14
C PRO A 23 28.23 -1.40 -22.64
N ASN A 24 27.10 -1.55 -23.31
CA ASN A 24 27.05 -1.68 -24.75
C ASN A 24 27.60 -0.41 -25.42
N ARG A 25 28.81 -0.51 -26.00
CA ARG A 25 29.50 0.55 -26.72
C ARG A 25 29.24 0.52 -28.24
N THR A 26 28.15 -0.09 -28.72
CA THR A 26 27.79 0.03 -30.14
C THR A 26 27.55 1.50 -30.47
N LYS A 27 28.47 2.02 -31.28
CA LYS A 27 28.63 3.41 -31.67
C LYS A 27 27.47 3.79 -32.60
N ASP A 28 26.51 4.56 -32.09
CA ASP A 28 25.72 5.44 -32.95
C ASP A 28 26.63 6.57 -33.44
N GLN A 29 27.32 6.31 -34.56
CA GLN A 29 28.20 7.27 -35.23
C GLN A 29 27.46 8.40 -35.96
N ASN A 30 26.22 8.73 -35.58
CA ASN A 30 25.44 9.78 -36.24
C ASN A 30 24.77 10.73 -35.24
N LYS A 31 25.57 11.70 -34.76
CA LYS A 31 25.21 13.13 -34.64
C LYS A 31 26.36 13.88 -34.00
N ARG A 32 27.43 14.07 -34.78
CA ARG A 32 28.51 15.00 -34.46
C ARG A 32 28.04 16.41 -34.78
N ALA A 33 27.46 17.09 -33.80
CA ALA A 33 27.34 18.55 -33.83
C ALA A 33 27.39 19.15 -32.42
N LYS A 34 28.64 19.48 -32.03
CA LYS A 34 29.02 20.62 -31.18
C LYS A 34 28.65 20.56 -29.68
N ASN A 35 29.44 19.81 -28.92
CA ASN A 35 29.61 20.05 -27.48
C ASN A 35 30.96 20.75 -27.27
N THR A 36 31.05 22.02 -27.68
CA THR A 36 32.17 22.89 -27.29
C THR A 36 31.74 23.62 -26.03
N LEU A 37 32.39 23.35 -24.90
CA LEU A 37 32.29 24.16 -23.68
C LEU A 37 33.04 25.47 -23.95
N PRO A 38 32.41 26.66 -23.79
CA PRO A 38 33.17 27.90 -23.84
C PRO A 38 34.00 28.06 -22.58
N ASP A 39 35.28 28.35 -22.80
CA ASP A 39 36.24 28.89 -21.85
C ASP A 39 35.69 30.20 -21.27
N ILE A 40 35.61 30.31 -19.94
CA ILE A 40 35.04 31.49 -19.27
C ILE A 40 36.19 32.46 -19.00
N SER A 41 36.51 33.29 -19.99
CA SER A 41 37.29 34.51 -19.78
C SER A 41 36.35 35.72 -19.80
N GLU A 42 36.21 36.33 -18.62
CA GLU A 42 35.84 37.71 -18.28
C GLU A 42 34.96 38.57 -19.22
N ASN A 43 33.99 39.21 -18.54
CA ASN A 43 33.27 40.44 -18.89
C ASN A 43 32.07 40.31 -19.83
N GLN A 44 30.88 40.17 -19.25
CA GLN A 44 29.93 41.29 -19.10
C GLN A 44 28.66 40.80 -18.40
N GLU A 45 28.19 41.64 -17.49
CA GLU A 45 26.99 41.48 -16.66
C GLU A 45 25.75 41.13 -17.49
N ASN A 46 24.88 40.31 -16.88
CA ASN A 46 23.55 39.86 -17.31
C ASN A 46 23.50 38.40 -17.76
N GLN A 47 23.65 37.49 -16.80
CA GLN A 47 22.91 36.23 -16.86
C GLN A 47 22.21 36.00 -15.53
N ASN A 48 20.92 36.30 -15.51
CA ASN A 48 19.95 35.34 -14.99
C ASN A 48 20.28 34.00 -15.68
N ILE A 49 21.21 33.25 -15.11
CA ILE A 49 21.30 31.81 -15.34
C ILE A 49 20.06 31.28 -14.64
N ILE A 50 18.94 31.43 -15.35
CA ILE A 50 17.77 30.60 -15.18
C ILE A 50 18.36 29.21 -15.05
N TRP A 51 18.21 28.61 -13.88
CA TRP A 51 18.44 27.20 -13.63
C TRP A 51 17.47 26.43 -14.51
N ASN A 52 17.69 26.50 -15.82
CA ASN A 52 17.09 25.65 -16.83
C ASN A 52 17.82 24.32 -16.73
N SER A 53 17.75 23.76 -15.52
CA SER A 53 17.85 22.36 -15.16
C SER A 53 16.73 21.64 -15.92
N THR A 54 16.85 21.68 -17.24
CA THR A 54 16.14 20.83 -18.19
C THR A 54 16.84 19.48 -18.16
N TYR A 55 16.96 18.93 -16.95
CA TYR A 55 17.02 17.50 -16.78
C TYR A 55 15.56 17.06 -16.79
N GLU A 56 14.98 17.12 -17.99
CA GLU A 56 13.68 16.53 -18.25
C GLU A 56 13.83 15.05 -18.01
N PHE A 57 13.23 14.58 -16.92
CA PHE A 57 13.31 13.19 -16.51
C PHE A 57 12.72 12.32 -17.65
N PRO A 58 13.40 11.25 -18.09
CA PRO A 58 13.00 10.50 -19.29
C PRO A 58 11.67 9.74 -19.14
N LEU A 59 10.95 9.91 -18.02
CA LEU A 59 9.65 9.32 -17.77
C LEU A 59 8.60 10.42 -17.74
N GLU A 60 7.50 10.20 -18.48
CA GLU A 60 6.35 11.09 -18.49
C GLU A 60 5.88 11.41 -17.06
N SER A 61 5.51 12.67 -16.82
CA SER A 61 4.94 13.11 -15.55
C SER A 61 3.74 12.22 -15.19
N GLY A 62 3.84 11.51 -14.06
CA GLY A 62 2.81 10.58 -13.58
C GLY A 62 3.13 9.10 -13.75
N TRP A 63 4.37 8.72 -14.09
CA TRP A 63 4.79 7.32 -14.09
C TRP A 63 4.73 6.65 -12.69
N ALA A 64 4.86 7.45 -11.63
CA ALA A 64 4.71 7.00 -10.24
C ALA A 64 3.32 7.31 -9.64
N LEU A 65 2.35 7.79 -10.44
CA LEU A 65 1.01 8.09 -9.93
C LEU A 65 0.25 6.78 -9.63
N LYS A 66 -0.12 6.58 -8.37
CA LYS A 66 -0.88 5.41 -7.90
C LYS A 66 -2.20 5.18 -8.67
N SER A 67 -2.80 6.24 -9.22
CA SER A 67 -3.99 6.14 -10.07
C SER A 67 -3.74 5.45 -11.41
N LYS A 68 -2.52 5.54 -11.96
CA LYS A 68 -2.10 4.88 -13.20
C LYS A 68 -1.43 3.52 -12.94
N GLN A 69 -1.30 3.11 -11.68
CA GLN A 69 -0.72 1.83 -11.30
C GLN A 69 -1.67 0.68 -11.68
N LYS A 70 -1.28 -0.11 -12.68
CA LYS A 70 -1.96 -1.36 -13.02
C LYS A 70 -1.52 -2.44 -12.02
N TYR A 71 -2.31 -2.70 -10.99
CA TYR A 71 -2.10 -3.87 -10.16
C TYR A 71 -2.24 -5.12 -11.04
N GLY A 72 -1.22 -5.98 -11.06
CA GLY A 72 -1.32 -7.29 -11.70
C GLY A 72 -2.54 -8.05 -11.17
N LYS A 73 -3.09 -8.97 -11.97
CA LYS A 73 -4.22 -9.81 -11.55
C LYS A 73 -3.85 -10.52 -10.24
N LYS A 74 -4.39 -10.04 -9.13
CA LYS A 74 -4.11 -10.61 -7.81
C LYS A 74 -4.68 -12.02 -7.81
N GLY A 75 -3.80 -13.02 -7.64
CA GLY A 75 -4.14 -14.44 -7.76
C GLY A 75 -5.47 -14.77 -7.08
N GLY A 76 -6.33 -15.49 -7.82
CA GLY A 76 -7.62 -15.99 -7.37
C GLY A 76 -7.49 -17.12 -6.35
N GLY A 77 -6.61 -17.00 -5.36
CA GLY A 77 -6.50 -17.98 -4.29
C GLY A 77 -7.82 -18.13 -3.54
N LYS A 78 -8.12 -19.36 -3.10
CA LYS A 78 -9.33 -19.71 -2.34
C LYS A 78 -9.59 -18.68 -1.25
N ARG A 79 -10.75 -18.03 -1.31
CA ARG A 79 -11.17 -17.04 -0.32
C ARG A 79 -11.76 -17.77 0.88
N ILE A 80 -11.62 -17.18 2.06
CA ILE A 80 -12.32 -17.65 3.26
C ILE A 80 -13.83 -17.56 2.98
N SER A 81 -14.59 -18.60 3.33
CA SER A 81 -16.05 -18.61 3.16
C SER A 81 -16.69 -17.53 4.04
N LYS A 82 -17.86 -17.03 3.64
CA LYS A 82 -18.59 -16.02 4.43
C LYS A 82 -18.97 -16.56 5.82
N ARG A 83 -19.21 -17.87 5.93
CA ARG A 83 -19.57 -18.54 7.18
C ARG A 83 -18.42 -18.52 8.16
N VAL A 84 -17.25 -18.99 7.72
CA VAL A 84 -16.01 -18.95 8.51
C VAL A 84 -15.63 -17.51 8.87
N TRP A 85 -15.81 -16.56 7.95
CA TRP A 85 -15.59 -15.15 8.25
C TRP A 85 -16.43 -14.65 9.43
N LYS A 86 -17.74 -14.93 9.42
CA LYS A 86 -18.66 -14.49 10.49
C LYS A 86 -18.29 -15.09 11.84
N LEU A 87 -17.90 -16.36 11.87
CA LEU A 87 -17.44 -17.01 13.10
C LEU A 87 -16.15 -16.40 13.65
N LEU A 88 -15.17 -16.11 12.77
CA LEU A 88 -13.95 -15.43 13.17
C LEU A 88 -14.23 -14.03 13.72
N GLU A 89 -15.21 -13.33 13.17
CA GLU A 89 -15.70 -12.04 13.66
C GLU A 89 -16.33 -12.16 15.05
N GLU A 90 -17.24 -13.11 15.26
CA GLU A 90 -17.85 -13.39 16.56
C GLU A 90 -16.80 -13.69 17.64
N TYR A 91 -15.85 -14.60 17.36
CA TYR A 91 -14.75 -14.90 18.29
C TYR A 91 -13.87 -13.68 18.58
N PHE A 92 -13.63 -12.82 17.59
CA PHE A 92 -12.81 -11.63 17.80
C PHE A 92 -13.50 -10.64 18.75
N LEU A 93 -14.81 -10.44 18.60
CA LEU A 93 -15.59 -9.49 19.39
C LEU A 93 -15.76 -9.94 20.85
N GLU A 94 -15.87 -11.25 21.11
CA GLU A 94 -15.91 -11.80 22.48
C GLU A 94 -14.70 -11.34 23.31
N GLY A 95 -13.52 -11.29 22.67
CA GLY A 95 -12.27 -10.84 23.30
C GLY A 95 -12.17 -9.34 23.55
N ASP A 96 -13.03 -8.54 22.92
CA ASP A 96 -13.11 -7.08 23.14
C ASP A 96 -13.98 -6.76 24.36
N VAL A 97 -15.01 -7.57 24.61
CA VAL A 97 -15.86 -7.51 25.82
C VAL A 97 -15.09 -7.97 27.05
N ASP A 98 -14.34 -9.08 26.93
CA ASP A 98 -13.54 -9.64 28.01
C ASP A 98 -12.16 -10.09 27.51
N LYS A 99 -11.11 -9.39 27.95
CA LYS A 99 -9.73 -9.68 27.55
C LYS A 99 -9.28 -11.07 27.98
N SER A 100 -9.86 -11.65 29.02
CA SER A 100 -9.54 -13.01 29.48
C SER A 100 -10.07 -14.08 28.51
N LYS A 101 -11.11 -13.75 27.73
CA LYS A 101 -11.71 -14.60 26.69
C LYS A 101 -11.16 -14.32 25.29
N ARG A 102 -10.09 -13.53 25.18
CA ARG A 102 -9.54 -13.17 23.89
C ARG A 102 -9.00 -14.39 23.17
N PHE A 103 -9.64 -14.71 22.04
CA PHE A 103 -9.23 -15.84 21.22
C PHE A 103 -7.89 -15.58 20.53
N THR A 104 -6.99 -16.54 20.65
CA THR A 104 -5.76 -16.60 19.84
C THR A 104 -6.06 -17.31 18.51
N ALA A 105 -5.15 -17.20 17.53
CA ALA A 105 -5.35 -17.86 16.24
C ALA A 105 -5.49 -19.39 16.36
N THR A 106 -4.81 -20.00 17.32
CA THR A 106 -4.91 -21.45 17.59
C THR A 106 -6.27 -21.78 18.21
N THR A 107 -6.74 -21.00 19.17
CA THR A 107 -8.05 -21.20 19.81
C THR A 107 -9.20 -21.00 18.82
N MET A 108 -9.11 -20.00 17.92
CA MET A 108 -10.07 -19.82 16.84
C MET A 108 -10.11 -21.03 15.90
N LEU A 109 -8.93 -21.60 15.56
CA LEU A 109 -8.84 -22.78 14.70
C LEU A 109 -9.47 -24.02 15.37
N GLU A 110 -9.24 -24.20 16.66
CA GLU A 110 -9.83 -25.30 17.44
C GLU A 110 -11.36 -25.19 17.49
N ASN A 111 -11.90 -24.01 17.75
CA ASN A 111 -13.35 -23.80 17.71
C ASN A 111 -13.95 -24.05 16.32
N LEU A 112 -13.26 -23.65 15.25
CA LEU A 112 -13.71 -23.95 13.89
C LEU A 112 -13.71 -25.47 13.61
N ARG A 113 -12.77 -26.23 14.18
CA ARG A 113 -12.76 -27.70 14.09
C ARG A 113 -13.92 -28.33 14.84
N ASN A 114 -14.22 -27.83 16.05
CA ASN A 114 -15.40 -28.28 16.80
C ASN A 114 -16.70 -28.06 16.01
N LYS A 115 -16.80 -26.95 15.27
CA LYS A 115 -17.95 -26.68 14.37
C LYS A 115 -18.03 -27.59 13.14
N VAL A 116 -16.91 -28.18 12.71
CA VAL A 116 -16.93 -29.24 11.69
C VAL A 116 -17.43 -30.55 12.29
N GLU A 117 -17.05 -30.86 13.53
CA GLU A 117 -17.55 -32.04 14.26
C GLU A 117 -19.07 -31.95 14.51
N GLU A 118 -19.58 -30.75 14.83
CA GLU A 118 -21.02 -30.45 14.93
C GLU A 118 -21.77 -30.51 13.57
N ARG A 119 -21.06 -30.82 12.46
CA ARG A 119 -21.55 -30.80 11.07
C ARG A 119 -22.13 -29.47 10.62
N GLU A 120 -21.81 -28.38 11.31
CA GLU A 120 -22.20 -27.04 10.88
C GLU A 120 -21.33 -26.57 9.73
N LEU A 121 -20.04 -26.95 9.68
CA LEU A 121 -19.08 -26.54 8.65
C LEU A 121 -18.47 -27.73 7.92
N ASP A 122 -18.06 -27.51 6.67
CA ASP A 122 -17.27 -28.49 5.91
C ASP A 122 -15.77 -28.33 6.23
N GLU A 123 -15.06 -29.45 6.31
CA GLU A 123 -13.62 -29.46 6.62
C GLU A 123 -12.80 -28.67 5.58
N GLU A 124 -13.26 -28.66 4.32
CA GLU A 124 -12.62 -27.91 3.24
C GLU A 124 -12.69 -26.39 3.41
N GLU A 125 -13.60 -25.90 4.24
CA GLU A 125 -13.73 -24.47 4.54
C GLU A 125 -12.77 -24.01 5.63
N ILE A 126 -12.16 -24.94 6.40
CA ILE A 126 -11.25 -24.58 7.47
C ILE A 126 -10.02 -23.87 6.89
N PRO A 127 -9.79 -22.60 7.26
CA PRO A 127 -8.62 -21.87 6.83
C PRO A 127 -7.38 -22.35 7.59
N LYS A 128 -6.21 -22.23 6.96
CA LYS A 128 -4.95 -22.51 7.63
C LYS A 128 -4.72 -21.54 8.79
N LEU A 129 -3.97 -21.99 9.81
CA LEU A 129 -3.60 -21.14 10.95
C LEU A 129 -2.99 -19.80 10.53
N GLN A 130 -2.08 -19.82 9.55
CA GLN A 130 -1.44 -18.62 8.98
C GLN A 130 -2.46 -17.65 8.36
N THR A 131 -3.51 -18.19 7.74
CA THR A 131 -4.60 -17.40 7.18
C THR A 131 -5.40 -16.71 8.29
N ILE A 132 -5.67 -17.42 9.40
CA ILE A 132 -6.34 -16.85 10.58
C ILE A 132 -5.46 -15.77 11.22
N GLN A 133 -4.16 -16.01 11.40
CA GLN A 133 -3.23 -15.01 11.94
C GLN A 133 -3.20 -13.74 11.09
N GLY A 134 -3.03 -13.89 9.77
CA GLY A 134 -3.05 -12.77 8.84
C GLY A 134 -4.40 -12.06 8.81
N TRP A 135 -5.50 -12.79 8.99
CA TRP A 135 -6.84 -12.23 9.12
C TRP A 135 -6.96 -11.39 10.40
N ILE A 136 -6.56 -11.90 11.57
CA ILE A 136 -6.60 -11.17 12.85
C ILE A 136 -5.83 -9.85 12.75
N SER A 137 -4.62 -9.87 12.19
CA SER A 137 -3.81 -8.64 12.06
C SER A 137 -4.53 -7.58 11.21
N ARG A 138 -5.14 -7.99 10.09
CA ARG A 138 -5.86 -7.08 9.19
C ARG A 138 -7.16 -6.59 9.81
N TYR A 139 -7.97 -7.52 10.31
CA TYR A 139 -9.26 -7.23 10.93
C TYR A 139 -9.08 -6.29 12.13
N SER A 140 -8.09 -6.55 12.99
CA SER A 140 -7.78 -5.68 14.13
C SER A 140 -7.41 -4.26 13.70
N ALA A 141 -6.62 -4.09 12.64
CA ALA A 141 -6.29 -2.77 12.12
C ALA A 141 -7.53 -2.03 11.57
N GLN A 142 -8.34 -2.72 10.77
CA GLN A 142 -9.59 -2.17 10.22
C GLN A 142 -10.61 -1.85 11.33
N HIS A 143 -10.70 -2.70 12.35
CA HIS A 143 -11.60 -2.51 13.47
C HIS A 143 -11.22 -1.26 14.28
N ARG A 144 -9.93 -1.07 14.58
CA ARG A 144 -9.46 0.17 15.23
C ARG A 144 -9.75 1.42 14.39
N GLN A 145 -9.59 1.34 13.07
CA GLN A 145 -9.95 2.45 12.16
C GLN A 145 -11.44 2.78 12.23
N LYS A 146 -12.31 1.78 12.09
CA LYS A 146 -13.77 1.94 12.21
C LYS A 146 -14.18 2.52 13.57
N MET A 147 -13.59 2.04 14.66
CA MET A 147 -13.87 2.57 16.00
C MET A 147 -13.40 4.02 16.15
N ALA A 148 -12.25 4.39 15.59
CA ALA A 148 -11.79 5.77 15.58
C ALA A 148 -12.72 6.68 14.75
N GLU A 149 -13.15 6.23 13.57
CA GLU A 149 -14.14 6.95 12.74
C GLU A 149 -15.47 7.13 13.49
N MET A 150 -15.97 6.07 14.12
CA MET A 150 -17.18 6.11 14.93
C MET A 150 -17.04 7.06 16.13
N PHE A 151 -15.87 7.10 16.76
CA PHE A 151 -15.57 8.03 17.84
C PHE A 151 -15.56 9.49 17.34
N LEU A 152 -14.90 9.76 16.22
CA LEU A 152 -14.90 11.08 15.58
C LEU A 152 -16.32 11.51 15.17
N PHE A 153 -17.12 10.59 14.65
CA PHE A 153 -18.52 10.83 14.31
C PHE A 153 -19.32 11.22 15.56
N LYS A 154 -19.22 10.45 16.66
CA LYS A 154 -19.87 10.80 17.94
C LYS A 154 -19.43 12.17 18.47
N LEU A 155 -18.15 12.51 18.36
CA LEU A 155 -17.64 13.83 18.74
C LEU A 155 -18.22 14.95 17.86
N ALA A 156 -18.30 14.72 16.55
CA ALA A 156 -18.86 15.69 15.60
C ALA A 156 -20.37 15.92 15.78
N TRP A 157 -21.12 14.89 16.20
CA TRP A 157 -22.57 14.98 16.46
C TRP A 157 -22.92 15.55 17.83
N ASN A 158 -22.01 15.53 18.79
CA ASN A 158 -22.17 16.19 20.09
C ASN A 158 -21.80 17.69 20.07
N GLN A 159 -21.64 18.28 18.88
CA GLN A 159 -21.46 19.72 18.69
C GLN A 159 -22.65 20.27 17.89
N PRO A 160 -23.27 21.41 18.29
CA PRO A 160 -24.35 22.01 17.53
C PRO A 160 -23.76 22.71 16.29
N PHE A 161 -23.53 21.98 15.21
CA PHE A 161 -23.15 22.58 13.92
C PHE A 161 -24.33 22.58 12.93
N PRO A 162 -24.51 23.67 12.16
CA PRO A 162 -25.64 23.83 11.25
C PRO A 162 -25.59 22.79 10.14
N GLN A 163 -26.72 22.15 9.89
CA GLN A 163 -26.91 21.17 8.82
C GLN A 163 -26.69 21.82 7.44
N THR A 164 -25.47 21.75 6.93
CA THR A 164 -25.18 22.12 5.54
C THR A 164 -25.52 20.97 4.60
N LYS A 165 -25.67 21.27 3.30
CA LYS A 165 -26.13 20.34 2.25
C LYS A 165 -25.32 19.04 2.16
N VAL A 166 -24.11 19.00 2.70
CA VAL A 166 -23.24 17.80 2.75
C VAL A 166 -23.83 16.71 3.66
N VAL A 167 -24.44 17.07 4.78
CA VAL A 167 -24.98 16.12 5.77
C VAL A 167 -26.20 15.36 5.23
N ARG A 168 -26.98 15.99 4.34
CA ARG A 168 -28.14 15.37 3.69
C ARG A 168 -27.77 14.24 2.71
N ASN A 169 -26.60 14.32 2.07
CA ASN A 169 -26.12 13.27 1.16
C ASN A 169 -25.65 12.00 1.89
N ILE A 170 -25.27 12.11 3.16
CA ILE A 170 -24.86 10.96 3.98
C ILE A 170 -26.10 10.16 4.42
N HIS A 171 -27.18 10.84 4.83
CA HIS A 171 -28.43 10.19 5.23
C HIS A 171 -29.04 9.33 4.10
N GLN A 172 -29.05 9.85 2.86
CA GLN A 172 -29.63 9.15 1.71
C GLN A 172 -28.86 7.86 1.30
N ASN A 173 -27.63 7.69 1.77
CA ASN A 173 -26.79 6.54 1.43
C ASN A 173 -26.79 5.46 2.53
N ILE A 174 -27.11 5.82 3.78
CA ILE A 174 -27.19 4.86 4.90
C ILE A 174 -28.47 4.03 4.80
N ASP A 175 -29.62 4.65 4.47
CA ASP A 175 -30.91 3.94 4.33
C ASP A 175 -30.95 2.95 3.14
N LYS A 176 -29.98 2.99 2.23
CA LYS A 176 -29.86 2.06 1.09
C LYS A 176 -29.01 0.82 1.38
N VAL A 177 -28.23 0.80 2.45
CA VAL A 177 -27.30 -0.31 2.77
C VAL A 177 -27.93 -1.32 3.74
N GLU A 178 -29.02 -0.96 4.43
CA GLU A 178 -29.69 -1.83 5.42
C GLU A 178 -30.84 -2.66 4.84
N ILE A 179 -31.08 -2.62 3.53
CA ILE A 179 -32.02 -3.53 2.85
C ILE A 179 -31.34 -4.10 1.60
N ARG A 180 -30.49 -5.11 1.77
CA ARG A 180 -30.17 -6.15 0.76
C ARG A 180 -29.34 -7.30 1.33
#